data_AF-A0A1L8N137-F1
#
_entry.id   AF-A0A1L8N137-F1
#
_cell.length_a   1.000
_cell.length_b   1.000
_cell.length_c   1.000
_cell.angle_alpha   90.00
_cell.angle_beta   90.00
_cell.angle_gamma   90.00
#
_symmetry.space_group_name_H-M   'P 1'
#
loop_
_entity.id
_entity.type
_entity.pdbx_description
1 polymer ?
#
loop_
_entity_poly.entity_id
_entity_poly.type
_entity_poly.pdbx_seq_one_letter_code
_entity_poly.pdbx_strand_id
1 'polypeptide(L)'
;MPEDFNFNKTLYNKIDTKAQWYNTIGLNEILTEYRNYHALIKNMFNMLVKKGLIIEDPYKKDRNVSDIFVPDDSDFLDNDKASIMGKRLSDYETSLDYLCNYCKFSINNFPMERIKTLSRLNNYIKWNSLQPVSTHPNTRALAELFAVIRNGSDQMSIKVLNDFTAVAKKTIALINIQLKELLAFQKQVYKASVRKALEKNPNYSNKAPNETVGFSQIKKAFPSAMGKKPFYKELIIEIAEEEFSATKEIKRRTLLDSLSVKVKQTEKKTKQVNTKELLMNTVRALGSLSNQLEEILKKMNENQMLLENETKGFWDKLSSLWRKAFHIEKPKVEYRISIEDPLTHLKKHKLINFSSLVIALTKRANTYSSFSVRNTPGFMKIESQSEEDILNFITKQIAECTDIIVILEALTDFFKVSVRPLTREKLKNWSIEITSMKNTLVKTKQRKAEYTSYIEEQAQMKRLGIIDE
;
A
#
# COMPACT_ATOMS: atom_id res chain seq x y z
N MET A 1 -3.71 53.86 17.88
CA MET A 1 -3.91 52.50 17.33
C MET A 1 -3.08 51.56 18.17
N PRO A 2 -3.66 50.52 18.79
CA PRO A 2 -3.02 49.87 19.93
C PRO A 2 -1.92 48.89 19.49
N GLU A 3 -0.79 49.02 20.20
CA GLU A 3 0.26 48.04 20.50
C GLU A 3 0.94 47.27 19.36
N ASP A 4 2.26 47.52 19.25
CA ASP A 4 3.27 46.79 18.49
C ASP A 4 2.90 45.34 18.13
N PHE A 5 2.44 45.16 16.89
CA PHE A 5 2.45 43.86 16.25
C PHE A 5 3.92 43.42 16.13
N ASN A 6 4.42 42.68 17.11
CA ASN A 6 5.75 42.10 17.05
C ASN A 6 5.73 40.98 16.00
N PHE A 7 5.97 41.37 14.75
CA PHE A 7 5.96 40.50 13.58
C PHE A 7 6.82 39.25 13.80
N ASN A 8 8.01 39.39 14.39
CA ASN A 8 8.90 38.26 14.66
C ASN A 8 8.30 37.28 15.68
N LYS A 9 7.69 37.78 16.76
CA LYS A 9 6.98 36.92 17.74
C LYS A 9 5.84 36.14 17.08
N THR A 10 5.02 36.80 16.27
CA THR A 10 3.92 36.15 15.53
C THR A 10 4.45 35.15 14.50
N LEU A 11 5.50 35.50 13.77
CA LEU A 11 6.17 34.64 12.78
C LEU A 11 6.70 33.37 13.44
N TYR A 12 7.40 33.50 14.57
CA TYR A 12 7.96 32.36 15.29
C TYR A 12 6.87 31.40 15.76
N ASN A 13 5.78 31.94 16.33
CA ASN A 13 4.65 31.11 16.76
C ASN A 13 4.00 30.35 15.59
N LYS A 14 3.75 31.03 14.45
CA LYS A 14 3.21 30.36 13.25
C LYS A 14 4.15 29.28 12.71
N ILE A 15 5.46 29.50 12.73
CA ILE A 15 6.45 28.49 12.31
C ILE A 15 6.44 27.30 13.27
N ASP A 16 6.43 27.53 14.59
CA ASP A 16 6.41 26.45 15.58
C ASP A 16 5.11 25.62 15.46
N THR A 17 3.96 26.28 15.26
CA THR A 17 2.66 25.64 15.02
C THR A 17 2.69 24.78 13.74
N LYS A 18 3.21 25.33 12.63
CA LYS A 18 3.31 24.59 11.37
C LYS A 18 4.34 23.45 11.44
N ALA A 19 5.41 23.62 12.22
CA ALA A 19 6.38 22.56 12.47
C ALA A 19 5.76 21.39 13.25
N GLN A 20 4.95 21.69 14.27
CA GLN A 20 4.16 20.69 14.99
C GLN A 20 3.21 19.95 14.03
N TRP A 21 2.47 20.67 13.19
CA TRP A 21 1.61 20.06 12.18
C TRP A 21 2.36 19.12 11.21
N TYR A 22 3.56 19.50 10.74
CA TYR A 22 4.36 18.61 9.91
C TYR A 22 4.81 17.35 10.68
N ASN A 23 5.22 17.49 11.94
CA ASN A 23 5.67 16.36 12.75
C ASN A 23 4.55 15.39 13.11
N THR A 24 3.28 15.83 13.14
CA THR A 24 2.14 14.99 13.49
C THR A 24 1.38 14.47 12.27
N ILE A 25 1.24 15.28 11.22
CA ILE A 25 0.38 14.99 10.05
C ILE A 25 1.21 14.99 8.76
N GLY A 26 1.76 16.14 8.35
CA GLY A 26 2.29 16.31 6.99
C GLY A 26 3.42 15.35 6.62
N LEU A 27 4.34 15.05 7.54
CA LEU A 27 5.43 14.11 7.30
C LEU A 27 4.95 12.65 7.32
N ASN A 28 3.92 12.32 8.10
CA ASN A 28 3.33 10.99 8.10
C ASN A 28 2.60 10.68 6.79
N GLU A 29 1.97 11.69 6.18
CA GLU A 29 1.42 11.57 4.82
C GLU A 29 2.51 11.26 3.80
N ILE A 30 3.62 12.03 3.83
CA ILE A 30 4.77 11.79 2.93
C ILE A 30 5.35 10.38 3.13
N LEU A 31 5.51 9.93 4.39
CA LEU A 31 5.98 8.58 4.71
C LEU A 31 5.05 7.50 4.16
N THR A 32 3.74 7.70 4.27
CA THR A 32 2.74 6.76 3.75
C THR A 32 2.86 6.63 2.24
N GLU A 33 3.01 7.74 1.52
CA GLU A 33 3.22 7.73 0.08
C GLU A 33 4.55 7.05 -0.31
N TYR A 34 5.62 7.26 0.45
CA TYR A 34 6.88 6.56 0.24
C TYR A 34 6.77 5.05 0.47
N ARG A 35 6.02 4.59 1.48
CA ARG A 35 5.77 3.16 1.72
C ARG A 35 4.98 2.52 0.58
N ASN A 36 3.98 3.22 0.07
CA ASN A 36 3.22 2.78 -1.11
C ASN A 36 4.15 2.67 -2.32
N TYR A 37 4.99 3.68 -2.56
CA TYR A 37 5.95 3.68 -3.64
C TYR A 37 7.01 2.57 -3.51
N HIS A 38 7.55 2.36 -2.32
CA HIS A 38 8.50 1.29 -2.02
C HIS A 38 7.93 -0.10 -2.33
N ALA A 39 6.69 -0.36 -1.90
CA ALA A 39 6.00 -1.62 -2.22
C ALA A 39 5.84 -1.82 -3.73
N LEU A 40 5.52 -0.76 -4.48
CA LEU A 40 5.43 -0.81 -5.94
C LEU A 40 6.79 -1.16 -6.56
N ILE A 41 7.87 -0.48 -6.16
CA ILE A 41 9.23 -0.73 -6.66
C ILE A 41 9.68 -2.15 -6.37
N LYS A 42 9.44 -2.65 -5.16
CA LYS A 42 9.78 -4.03 -4.77
C LYS A 42 9.03 -5.06 -5.60
N ASN A 43 7.74 -4.84 -5.87
CA ASN A 43 6.96 -5.73 -6.73
C ASN A 43 7.45 -5.72 -8.18
N MET A 44 7.79 -4.55 -8.71
CA MET A 44 8.37 -4.40 -10.04
C MET A 44 9.73 -5.11 -10.15
N PHE A 45 10.61 -4.90 -9.17
CA PHE A 45 11.91 -5.59 -9.10
C PHE A 45 11.74 -7.10 -9.13
N ASN A 46 10.87 -7.65 -8.26
CA ASN A 46 10.60 -9.09 -8.21
C ASN A 46 10.02 -9.64 -9.51
N MET A 47 9.18 -8.86 -10.21
CA MET A 47 8.65 -9.24 -11.52
C MET A 47 9.75 -9.31 -12.57
N LEU A 48 10.66 -8.33 -12.61
CA LEU A 48 11.78 -8.33 -13.56
C LEU A 48 12.74 -9.50 -13.30
N VAL A 49 13.05 -9.80 -12.03
CA VAL A 49 13.88 -10.97 -11.64
C VAL A 49 13.20 -12.27 -12.07
N LYS A 50 11.91 -12.46 -11.76
CA LYS A 50 11.16 -13.67 -12.12
C LYS A 50 11.09 -13.91 -13.63
N LYS A 51 11.11 -12.85 -14.43
CA LYS A 51 11.15 -12.91 -15.89
C LYS A 51 12.56 -13.03 -16.48
N GLY A 52 13.60 -13.07 -15.63
CA GLY A 52 15.00 -13.16 -16.07
C GLY A 52 15.50 -11.89 -16.78
N LEU A 53 14.83 -10.76 -16.61
CA LEU A 53 15.16 -9.49 -17.28
C LEU A 53 16.27 -8.72 -16.57
N ILE A 54 16.45 -8.97 -15.27
CA ILE A 54 17.54 -8.45 -14.46
C ILE A 54 18.09 -9.56 -13.56
N ILE A 55 19.33 -9.39 -13.13
CA ILE A 55 20.01 -10.32 -12.23
C ILE A 55 19.94 -9.75 -10.81
N GLU A 56 19.52 -10.56 -9.84
CA GLU A 56 19.50 -10.12 -8.44
C GLU A 56 20.92 -9.88 -7.92
N ASP A 57 21.09 -8.83 -7.12
CA ASP A 57 22.39 -8.50 -6.53
C ASP A 57 22.72 -9.50 -5.39
N PRO A 58 23.77 -10.33 -5.55
CA PRO A 58 24.09 -11.37 -4.57
C PRO A 58 24.54 -10.80 -3.22
N TYR A 59 25.03 -9.55 -3.20
CA TYR A 59 25.58 -8.91 -2.01
C TYR A 59 24.58 -7.98 -1.31
N LYS A 60 23.30 -8.01 -1.72
CA LYS A 60 22.28 -7.12 -1.14
C LYS A 60 22.17 -7.26 0.39
N LYS A 61 22.24 -8.50 0.90
CA LYS A 61 22.06 -8.80 2.33
C LYS A 61 23.22 -8.34 3.20
N ASP A 62 24.40 -8.15 2.62
CA ASP A 62 25.61 -7.78 3.35
C ASP A 62 25.83 -6.25 3.40
N ARG A 63 24.96 -5.46 2.76
CA ARG A 63 25.07 -3.99 2.74
C ARG A 63 24.44 -3.36 3.98
N ASN A 64 25.27 -2.64 4.73
CA ASN A 64 24.82 -1.76 5.80
C ASN A 64 24.52 -0.36 5.25
N VAL A 65 23.24 0.00 5.17
CA VAL A 65 22.80 1.34 4.76
C VAL A 65 22.44 2.16 6.00
N SER A 66 23.12 3.28 6.18
CA SER A 66 22.95 4.16 7.34
C SER A 66 22.36 5.54 7.01
N ASP A 67 22.18 5.86 5.73
CA ASP A 67 21.54 7.10 5.28
C ASP A 67 20.89 6.91 3.90
N ILE A 68 20.06 7.88 3.51
CA ILE A 68 19.43 7.96 2.19
C ILE A 68 20.48 8.38 1.17
N PHE A 69 20.63 7.59 0.11
CA PHE A 69 21.53 7.87 -1.00
C PHE A 69 20.81 7.73 -2.35
N VAL A 70 21.34 8.40 -3.38
CA VAL A 70 20.87 8.25 -4.75
C VAL A 70 21.80 7.24 -5.44
N PRO A 71 21.29 6.14 -6.01
CA PRO A 71 22.14 5.18 -6.70
C PRO A 71 22.78 5.77 -7.96
N ASP A 72 23.76 5.05 -8.50
CA ASP A 72 24.49 5.42 -9.71
C ASP A 72 23.58 5.51 -10.95
N ASP A 73 23.79 6.56 -11.75
CA ASP A 73 23.03 6.87 -12.96
C ASP A 73 23.90 7.08 -14.20
N SER A 74 25.18 6.70 -14.13
CA SER A 74 26.13 6.76 -15.26
C SER A 74 25.72 5.87 -16.44
N ASP A 75 26.25 6.17 -17.62
CA ASP A 75 26.07 5.34 -18.82
C ASP A 75 26.69 3.95 -18.65
N PHE A 76 26.13 2.97 -19.37
CA PHE A 76 26.60 1.59 -19.38
C PHE A 76 26.34 0.91 -20.72
N LEU A 77 27.06 -0.18 -20.97
CA LEU A 77 26.94 -0.98 -22.19
C LEU A 77 25.68 -1.86 -22.16
N ASP A 78 25.04 -2.05 -23.31
CA ASP A 78 23.81 -2.84 -23.41
C ASP A 78 23.98 -4.30 -22.96
N ASN A 79 25.17 -4.89 -23.17
CA ASN A 79 25.47 -6.26 -22.74
C ASN A 79 25.43 -6.43 -21.21
N ASP A 80 25.72 -5.38 -20.46
CA ASP A 80 25.77 -5.41 -18.99
C ASP A 80 24.43 -5.01 -18.35
N LYS A 81 23.43 -4.66 -19.16
CA LYS A 81 22.14 -4.09 -18.74
C LYS A 81 21.44 -4.87 -17.66
N ALA A 82 21.30 -6.19 -17.81
CA ALA A 82 20.61 -7.04 -16.86
C ALA A 82 21.30 -7.05 -15.48
N SER A 83 22.64 -7.06 -15.45
CA SER A 83 23.44 -7.03 -14.22
C SER A 83 23.42 -5.65 -13.58
N ILE A 84 23.70 -4.60 -14.35
CA ILE A 84 23.79 -3.22 -13.86
C ILE A 84 22.42 -2.74 -13.36
N MET A 85 21.34 -2.96 -14.12
CA MET A 85 19.99 -2.60 -13.68
C MET A 85 19.55 -3.41 -12.47
N GLY A 86 19.95 -4.68 -12.38
CA GLY A 86 19.73 -5.50 -11.20
C GLY A 86 20.32 -4.88 -9.92
N LYS A 87 21.60 -4.55 -9.96
CA LYS A 87 22.30 -3.86 -8.87
C LYS A 87 21.68 -2.48 -8.57
N ARG A 88 21.48 -1.66 -9.59
CA ARG A 88 20.97 -0.27 -9.47
C ARG A 88 19.55 -0.20 -8.92
N LEU A 89 18.65 -1.09 -9.34
CA LEU A 89 17.30 -1.15 -8.80
C LEU A 89 17.28 -1.74 -7.38
N SER A 90 18.19 -2.66 -7.07
CA SER A 90 18.39 -3.15 -5.70
C SER A 90 18.86 -2.04 -4.76
N ASP A 91 19.82 -1.22 -5.19
CA ASP A 91 20.28 -0.04 -4.46
C ASP A 91 19.17 0.99 -4.26
N TYR A 92 18.39 1.22 -5.32
CA TYR A 92 17.24 2.12 -5.26
C TYR A 92 16.21 1.66 -4.23
N GLU A 93 15.86 0.37 -4.25
CA GLU A 93 14.91 -0.23 -3.31
C GLU A 93 15.45 -0.21 -1.88
N THR A 94 16.76 -0.42 -1.69
CA THR A 94 17.41 -0.38 -0.37
C THR A 94 17.39 1.04 0.22
N SER A 95 17.63 2.07 -0.60
CA SER A 95 17.52 3.48 -0.17
C SER A 95 16.08 3.84 0.24
N LEU A 96 15.08 3.32 -0.49
CA LEU A 96 13.66 3.48 -0.15
C LEU A 96 13.29 2.71 1.14
N ASP A 97 13.83 1.51 1.34
CA ASP A 97 13.62 0.73 2.56
C ASP A 97 14.18 1.45 3.79
N TYR A 98 15.41 1.97 3.70
CA TYR A 98 16.02 2.79 4.73
C TYR A 98 15.13 3.99 5.09
N LEU A 99 14.68 4.73 4.06
CA LEU A 99 13.77 5.86 4.22
C LEU A 99 12.48 5.46 4.96
N CYS A 100 11.82 4.37 4.55
CA CYS A 100 10.52 3.97 5.08
C CYS A 100 10.54 3.40 6.50
N ASN A 101 11.64 2.72 6.86
CA ASN A 101 11.67 1.86 8.06
C ASN A 101 12.66 2.35 9.12
N TYR A 102 13.69 3.11 8.75
CA TYR A 102 14.77 3.49 9.66
C TYR A 102 14.92 5.01 9.83
N CYS A 103 14.43 5.80 8.88
CA CYS A 103 14.47 7.26 8.97
C CYS A 103 13.35 7.80 9.88
N LYS A 104 13.70 8.63 10.87
CA LYS A 104 12.71 9.34 11.70
C LYS A 104 12.12 10.52 10.93
N PHE A 105 10.82 10.48 10.66
CA PHE A 105 10.08 11.56 9.98
C PHE A 105 9.80 12.72 10.94
N SER A 106 10.69 13.72 10.94
CA SER A 106 10.54 14.96 11.71
C SER A 106 11.21 16.12 11.00
N ILE A 107 10.76 17.34 11.24
CA ILE A 107 11.33 18.58 10.65
C ILE A 107 12.85 18.65 10.84
N ASN A 108 13.36 18.29 12.02
CA ASN A 108 14.79 18.34 12.32
C ASN A 108 15.60 17.36 11.47
N ASN A 109 15.01 16.21 11.12
CA ASN A 109 15.69 15.16 10.37
C ASN A 109 15.58 15.37 8.85
N PHE A 110 14.83 16.39 8.38
CA PHE A 110 14.64 16.70 6.97
C PHE A 110 15.12 18.13 6.64
N PRO A 111 16.43 18.42 6.81
CA PRO A 111 16.98 19.70 6.38
C PRO A 111 16.89 19.84 4.85
N MET A 112 17.07 21.07 4.35
CA MET A 112 16.95 21.39 2.92
C MET A 112 17.78 20.45 2.02
N GLU A 113 19.00 20.08 2.42
CA GLU A 113 19.85 19.18 1.64
C GLU A 113 19.32 17.74 1.55
N ARG A 114 18.70 17.23 2.61
CA ARG A 114 18.06 15.91 2.58
C ARG A 114 16.82 15.93 1.71
N ILE A 115 16.01 17.00 1.77
CA ILE A 115 14.83 17.15 0.88
C ILE A 115 15.28 17.19 -0.59
N LYS A 116 16.35 17.91 -0.92
CA LYS A 116 16.94 17.88 -2.27
C LYS A 116 17.41 16.49 -2.67
N THR A 117 18.01 15.74 -1.75
CA THR A 117 18.43 14.34 -1.98
C THR A 117 17.23 13.45 -2.26
N LEU A 118 16.12 13.61 -1.53
CA LEU A 118 14.87 12.91 -1.80
C LEU A 118 14.27 13.30 -3.15
N SER A 119 14.29 14.58 -3.52
CA SER A 119 13.87 14.99 -4.87
C SER A 119 14.73 14.35 -5.96
N ARG A 120 16.05 14.21 -5.76
CA ARG A 120 16.92 13.48 -6.69
C ARG A 120 16.58 11.99 -6.75
N LEU A 121 16.37 11.34 -5.59
CA LEU A 121 15.95 9.94 -5.48
C LEU A 121 14.61 9.69 -6.19
N ASN A 122 13.62 10.56 -6.01
CA ASN A 122 12.33 10.46 -6.71
C ASN A 122 12.46 10.61 -8.22
N ASN A 123 13.50 11.32 -8.66
CA ASN A 123 13.81 11.59 -10.05
C ASN A 123 14.79 10.59 -10.67
N TYR A 124 15.23 9.59 -9.91
CA TYR A 124 16.13 8.54 -10.36
C TYR A 124 15.57 7.78 -11.57
N ILE A 125 14.26 7.52 -11.55
CA ILE A 125 13.48 7.05 -12.71
C ILE A 125 12.49 8.13 -13.10
N LYS A 126 12.50 8.56 -14.36
CA LYS A 126 11.58 9.57 -14.88
C LYS A 126 10.27 8.93 -15.34
N TRP A 127 9.40 8.61 -14.40
CA TRP A 127 8.10 7.95 -14.69
C TRP A 127 7.20 8.73 -15.66
N ASN A 128 7.25 10.06 -15.65
CA ASN A 128 6.46 10.90 -16.56
C ASN A 128 6.90 10.78 -18.03
N SER A 129 8.15 10.40 -18.28
CA SER A 129 8.79 10.32 -19.60
C SER A 129 9.53 8.99 -19.76
N LEU A 130 8.92 7.90 -19.26
CA LEU A 130 9.48 6.56 -19.32
C LEU A 130 9.40 6.03 -20.77
N GLN A 131 10.49 6.21 -21.52
CA GLN A 131 10.57 5.81 -22.92
C GLN A 131 11.99 5.31 -23.29
N PRO A 132 12.12 4.38 -24.26
CA PRO A 132 13.41 3.84 -24.69
C PRO A 132 14.37 4.90 -25.29
N VAL A 133 13.87 6.06 -25.69
CA VAL A 133 14.70 7.16 -26.24
C VAL A 133 15.11 8.19 -25.18
N SER A 134 14.97 7.87 -23.89
CA SER A 134 15.34 8.78 -22.81
C SER A 134 16.84 9.08 -22.80
N THR A 135 17.19 10.33 -22.51
CA THR A 135 18.58 10.75 -22.25
C THR A 135 19.09 10.30 -20.88
N HIS A 136 18.21 9.77 -20.01
CA HIS A 136 18.57 9.23 -18.70
C HIS A 136 18.80 7.72 -18.79
N PRO A 137 20.03 7.21 -18.54
CA PRO A 137 20.38 5.81 -18.83
C PRO A 137 19.48 4.80 -18.12
N ASN A 138 19.21 5.01 -16.83
CA ASN A 138 18.35 4.12 -16.04
C ASN A 138 16.87 4.16 -16.48
N THR A 139 16.38 5.33 -16.92
CA THR A 139 15.01 5.45 -17.42
C THR A 139 14.86 4.77 -18.77
N ARG A 140 15.84 4.97 -19.67
CA ARG A 140 15.91 4.31 -20.97
C ARG A 140 15.94 2.79 -20.82
N ALA A 141 16.89 2.27 -20.04
CA ALA A 141 17.04 0.83 -19.86
C ALA A 141 15.80 0.20 -19.22
N LEU A 142 15.22 0.84 -18.20
CA LEU A 142 13.97 0.33 -17.61
C LEU A 142 12.82 0.33 -18.63
N ALA A 143 12.71 1.36 -19.46
CA ALA A 143 11.69 1.43 -20.50
C ALA A 143 11.85 0.33 -21.56
N GLU A 144 13.09 -0.04 -21.90
CA GLU A 144 13.39 -1.17 -22.79
C GLU A 144 13.02 -2.50 -22.15
N LEU A 145 13.36 -2.74 -20.88
CA LEU A 145 12.92 -3.93 -20.14
C LEU A 145 11.39 -4.02 -20.10
N PHE A 146 10.72 -2.89 -19.95
CA PHE A 146 9.26 -2.83 -19.97
C PHE A 146 8.69 -3.11 -21.36
N ALA A 147 9.37 -2.67 -22.42
CA ALA A 147 8.98 -2.97 -23.79
C ALA A 147 9.06 -4.48 -24.08
N VAL A 148 10.07 -5.18 -23.56
CA VAL A 148 10.17 -6.65 -23.65
C VAL A 148 8.94 -7.33 -23.04
N ILE A 149 8.47 -6.87 -21.87
CA ILE A 149 7.25 -7.40 -21.23
C ILE A 149 6.01 -7.09 -22.08
N ARG A 150 5.88 -5.85 -22.57
CA ARG A 150 4.73 -5.39 -23.36
C ARG A 150 4.58 -6.14 -24.68
N ASN A 151 5.69 -6.50 -25.30
CA ASN A 151 5.72 -7.25 -26.56
C ASN A 151 5.57 -8.77 -26.35
N GLY A 152 5.55 -9.24 -25.10
CA GLY A 152 5.33 -10.64 -24.77
C GLY A 152 3.86 -11.07 -24.90
N SER A 153 3.60 -12.36 -24.69
CA SER A 153 2.25 -12.94 -24.75
C SER A 153 1.50 -12.97 -23.39
N ASP A 154 2.21 -12.71 -22.29
CA ASP A 154 1.67 -12.77 -20.92
C ASP A 154 0.83 -11.53 -20.57
N GLN A 155 -0.47 -11.60 -20.86
CA GLN A 155 -1.44 -10.52 -20.64
C GLN A 155 -1.53 -10.06 -19.18
N MET A 156 -1.31 -10.97 -18.21
CA MET A 156 -1.34 -10.61 -16.80
C MET A 156 -0.18 -9.69 -16.45
N SER A 157 1.04 -10.05 -16.87
CA SER A 157 2.21 -9.21 -16.61
C SER A 157 2.14 -7.86 -17.34
N ILE A 158 1.59 -7.82 -18.55
CA ILE A 158 1.37 -6.56 -19.29
C ILE A 158 0.44 -5.64 -18.49
N LYS A 159 -0.69 -6.17 -17.99
CA LYS A 159 -1.64 -5.39 -17.19
C LYS A 159 -1.01 -4.90 -15.89
N VAL A 160 -0.35 -5.79 -15.14
CA VAL A 160 0.34 -5.44 -13.89
C VAL A 160 1.38 -4.35 -14.12
N LEU A 161 2.14 -4.42 -15.21
CA LEU A 161 3.14 -3.42 -15.57
C LEU A 161 2.54 -2.05 -15.88
N ASN A 162 1.43 -2.01 -16.61
CA ASN A 162 0.75 -0.77 -16.96
C ASN A 162 0.11 -0.12 -15.73
N ASP A 163 -0.55 -0.92 -14.88
CA ASP A 163 -1.11 -0.45 -13.61
C ASP A 163 0.00 0.09 -12.70
N PHE A 164 1.11 -0.64 -12.57
CA PHE A 164 2.30 -0.20 -11.83
C PHE A 164 2.80 1.16 -12.33
N THR A 165 2.99 1.32 -13.64
CA THR A 165 3.54 2.55 -14.23
C THR A 165 2.61 3.74 -13.96
N ALA A 166 1.30 3.54 -14.08
CA ALA A 166 0.30 4.58 -13.80
C ALA A 166 0.30 5.01 -12.34
N VAL A 167 0.37 4.05 -11.40
CA VAL A 167 0.39 4.35 -9.97
C VAL A 167 1.72 5.00 -9.57
N ALA A 168 2.86 4.48 -10.03
CA ALA A 168 4.19 5.06 -9.74
C ALA A 168 4.28 6.53 -10.18
N LYS A 169 3.76 6.85 -11.37
CA LYS A 169 3.68 8.22 -11.88
C LYS A 169 2.90 9.14 -10.94
N LYS A 170 1.71 8.70 -10.50
CA LYS A 170 0.84 9.47 -9.61
C LYS A 170 1.46 9.66 -8.22
N THR A 171 1.97 8.59 -7.64
CA THR A 171 2.56 8.61 -6.29
C THR A 171 3.80 9.51 -6.24
N ILE A 172 4.72 9.40 -7.20
CA ILE A 172 5.90 10.27 -7.24
C ILE A 172 5.54 11.74 -7.49
N ALA A 173 4.53 12.02 -8.33
CA ALA A 173 4.06 13.40 -8.52
C ALA A 173 3.55 14.00 -7.20
N LEU A 174 2.77 13.24 -6.43
CA LEU A 174 2.25 13.66 -5.13
C LEU A 174 3.39 13.91 -4.12
N ILE A 175 4.33 12.96 -3.99
CA ILE A 175 5.48 13.10 -3.09
C ILE A 175 6.28 14.36 -3.46
N ASN A 176 6.54 14.61 -4.74
CA ASN A 176 7.29 15.79 -5.17
C ASN A 176 6.57 17.11 -4.85
N ILE A 177 5.24 17.15 -4.92
CA ILE A 177 4.45 18.32 -4.49
C ILE A 177 4.65 18.54 -2.98
N GLN A 178 4.48 17.50 -2.16
CA GLN A 178 4.64 17.59 -0.72
C GLN A 178 6.07 17.97 -0.30
N LEU A 179 7.10 17.41 -0.96
CA LEU A 179 8.49 17.79 -0.73
C LEU A 179 8.78 19.24 -1.12
N LYS A 180 8.15 19.76 -2.18
CA LYS A 180 8.29 21.17 -2.57
C LYS A 180 7.69 22.09 -1.50
N GLU A 181 6.53 21.74 -0.96
CA GLU A 181 5.91 22.47 0.15
C GLU A 181 6.76 22.41 1.42
N LEU A 182 7.28 21.22 1.75
CA LEU A 182 8.17 21.02 2.89
C LEU A 182 9.48 21.81 2.73
N LEU A 183 10.07 21.85 1.53
CA LEU A 183 11.25 22.65 1.25
C LEU A 183 10.98 24.15 1.42
N ALA A 184 9.84 24.64 0.93
CA ALA A 184 9.43 26.02 1.11
C ALA A 184 9.26 26.35 2.60
N PHE A 185 8.72 25.43 3.40
CA PHE A 185 8.63 25.59 4.84
C PHE A 185 10.01 25.58 5.53
N GLN A 186 10.91 24.67 5.16
CA GLN A 186 12.27 24.63 5.71
C GLN A 186 13.07 25.91 5.44
N LYS A 187 12.85 26.56 4.28
CA LYS A 187 13.39 27.89 4.01
C LYS A 187 12.91 28.91 5.05
N GLN A 188 11.64 28.86 5.46
CA GLN A 188 11.11 29.75 6.50
C GLN A 188 11.67 29.42 7.89
N VAL A 189 11.82 28.14 8.23
CA VAL A 189 12.48 27.70 9.47
C VAL A 189 13.92 28.22 9.53
N TYR A 190 14.65 28.11 8.43
CA TYR A 190 16.00 28.67 8.31
C TYR A 190 15.99 30.20 8.52
N LYS A 191 15.15 30.95 7.79
CA LYS A 191 15.07 32.42 7.93
C LYS A 191 14.73 32.85 9.35
N ALA A 192 13.80 32.16 10.01
CA ALA A 192 13.48 32.43 11.42
C ALA A 192 14.65 32.13 12.36
N SER A 193 15.42 31.08 12.11
CA SER A 193 16.62 30.79 12.89
C SER A 193 17.69 31.89 12.75
N VAL A 194 17.83 32.47 11.56
CA VAL A 194 18.71 33.62 11.31
C VAL A 194 18.21 34.84 12.10
N ARG A 195 16.92 35.16 12.04
CA ARG A 195 16.34 36.30 12.79
C ARG A 195 16.57 36.17 14.28
N LYS A 196 16.24 35.01 14.87
CA LYS A 196 16.47 34.73 16.30
C LYS A 196 17.95 34.88 16.69
N ALA A 197 18.88 34.55 15.80
CA ALA A 197 20.31 34.67 16.06
C ALA A 197 20.79 36.12 15.93
N LEU A 198 20.28 36.88 14.96
CA LEU A 198 20.60 38.30 14.77
C LEU A 198 20.04 39.16 15.91
N GLU A 199 18.83 38.89 16.40
CA GLU A 199 18.23 39.59 17.55
C GLU A 199 19.08 39.46 18.83
N LYS A 200 19.85 38.38 18.96
CA LYS A 200 20.76 38.13 20.09
C LYS A 200 22.17 38.65 19.87
N ASN A 201 22.50 39.10 18.66
CA ASN A 201 23.85 39.52 18.30
C ASN A 201 24.05 41.01 18.65
N PRO A 202 24.99 41.35 19.56
CA PRO A 202 25.25 42.74 19.94
C PRO A 202 25.69 43.64 18.77
N ASN A 203 26.28 43.05 17.74
CA ASN A 203 26.82 43.75 16.57
C ASN A 203 25.79 43.95 15.46
N TYR A 204 24.53 43.54 15.66
CA TYR A 204 23.45 43.71 14.70
C TYR A 204 22.55 44.89 15.06
N SER A 205 22.27 45.75 14.08
CA SER A 205 21.29 46.82 14.21
C SER A 205 20.06 46.47 13.38
N ASN A 206 18.88 46.50 14.00
CA ASN A 206 17.61 46.27 13.32
C ASN A 206 17.09 47.52 12.58
N LYS A 207 17.99 48.43 12.19
CA LYS A 207 17.68 49.69 11.50
C LYS A 207 18.56 49.83 10.27
N ALA A 208 17.91 49.80 9.10
CA ALA A 208 18.54 50.09 7.82
C ALA A 208 17.60 50.96 6.96
N PRO A 209 18.14 51.87 6.12
CA PRO A 209 17.34 52.74 5.27
C PRO A 209 16.66 52.00 4.10
N ASN A 210 17.22 50.88 3.65
CA ASN A 210 16.68 50.05 2.57
C ASN A 210 17.22 48.61 2.65
N GLU A 211 16.67 47.71 1.84
CA GLU A 211 17.02 46.29 1.77
C GLU A 211 18.47 46.02 1.36
N THR A 212 19.11 46.91 0.60
CA THR A 212 20.52 46.75 0.17
C THR A 212 21.47 46.95 1.36
N VAL A 213 21.21 48.00 2.16
CA VAL A 213 21.96 48.26 3.39
C VAL A 213 21.64 47.20 4.44
N GLY A 214 20.37 46.80 4.56
CA GLY A 214 19.94 45.73 5.46
C GLY A 214 20.62 44.39 5.15
N PHE A 215 20.68 43.99 3.87
CA PHE A 215 21.41 42.79 3.44
C PHE A 215 22.88 42.85 3.85
N SER A 216 23.53 44.00 3.67
CA SER A 216 24.93 44.19 4.01
C SER A 216 25.18 44.09 5.53
N GLN A 217 24.26 44.63 6.34
CA GLN A 217 24.30 44.50 7.80
C GLN A 217 24.11 43.04 8.23
N ILE A 218 23.12 42.33 7.68
CA ILE A 218 22.89 40.91 7.97
C ILE A 218 24.11 40.08 7.56
N LYS A 219 24.65 40.30 6.36
CA LYS A 219 25.84 39.60 5.86
C LYS A 219 27.04 39.77 6.78
N LYS A 220 27.26 40.97 7.34
CA LYS A 220 28.34 41.26 8.28
C LYS A 220 28.14 40.56 9.63
N ALA A 221 26.91 40.54 10.14
CA ALA A 221 26.57 39.92 11.42
C ALA A 221 26.41 38.39 11.35
N PHE A 222 26.22 37.82 10.15
CA PHE A 222 25.92 36.40 9.98
C PHE A 222 26.99 35.45 10.55
N PRO A 223 28.30 35.63 10.30
CA PRO A 223 29.32 34.69 10.80
C PRO A 223 29.35 34.62 12.33
N SER A 224 29.15 35.75 13.01
CA SER A 224 29.10 35.82 14.47
C SER A 224 27.77 35.33 15.05
N ALA A 225 26.64 35.50 14.34
CA ALA A 225 25.34 35.03 14.78
C ALA A 225 25.09 33.53 14.56
N MET A 226 25.55 32.98 13.43
CA MET A 226 25.15 31.65 12.94
C MET A 226 26.29 30.62 12.95
N GLY A 227 27.53 31.04 13.18
CA GLY A 227 28.71 30.17 13.25
C GLY A 227 28.96 29.40 11.95
N LYS A 228 29.00 28.06 12.04
CA LYS A 228 29.28 27.16 10.91
C LYS A 228 28.07 26.88 10.00
N LYS A 229 26.91 27.50 10.23
CA LYS A 229 25.73 27.27 9.40
C LYS A 229 25.91 27.85 7.99
N PRO A 230 25.35 27.20 6.95
CA PRO A 230 25.50 27.64 5.57
C PRO A 230 24.83 28.99 5.32
N PHE A 231 25.49 29.86 4.55
CA PHE A 231 24.96 31.15 4.12
C PHE A 231 24.21 31.04 2.80
N TYR A 232 22.87 31.08 2.85
CA TYR A 232 22.03 31.08 1.64
C TYR A 232 21.69 32.51 1.19
N LYS A 233 22.44 33.06 0.23
CA LYS A 233 22.31 34.45 -0.25
C LYS A 233 20.86 34.85 -0.56
N GLU A 234 20.14 34.02 -1.32
CA GLU A 234 18.74 34.27 -1.70
C GLU A 234 17.83 34.43 -0.49
N LEU A 235 17.96 33.56 0.52
CA LEU A 235 17.13 33.61 1.73
C LEU A 235 17.46 34.83 2.59
N ILE A 236 18.71 35.29 2.58
CA ILE A 236 19.12 36.50 3.30
C ILE A 236 18.61 37.76 2.59
N ILE A 237 18.58 37.76 1.25
CA ILE A 237 17.94 38.82 0.48
C ILE A 237 16.44 38.88 0.83
N GLU A 238 15.75 37.73 0.85
CA GLU A 238 14.34 37.68 1.28
C GLU A 238 14.14 38.24 2.70
N ILE A 239 15.05 37.96 3.65
CA ILE A 239 14.98 38.54 5.00
C ILE A 239 15.09 40.06 4.95
N ALA A 240 16.09 40.59 4.23
CA ALA A 240 16.31 42.03 4.12
C ALA A 240 15.12 42.74 3.46
N GLU A 241 14.51 42.11 2.45
CA GLU A 241 13.29 42.60 1.81
C GLU A 241 12.08 42.60 2.76
N GLU A 242 11.89 41.55 3.56
CA GLU A 242 10.82 41.43 4.55
C GLU A 242 10.95 42.44 5.71
N GLU A 243 12.16 42.98 5.94
CA GLU A 243 12.45 43.88 7.07
C GLU A 243 12.60 45.35 6.67
N PHE A 244 13.23 45.64 5.53
CA PHE A 244 13.67 47.00 5.18
C PHE A 244 13.11 47.55 3.87
N SER A 245 12.40 46.75 3.07
CA SER A 245 11.84 47.24 1.80
C SER A 245 10.65 48.18 2.01
N ALA A 246 10.36 49.02 1.01
CA ALA A 246 9.17 49.87 1.00
C ALA A 246 7.86 49.07 1.04
N THR A 247 7.86 47.82 0.56
CA THR A 247 6.70 46.91 0.54
C THR A 247 6.70 45.90 1.68
N LYS A 248 7.48 46.14 2.75
CA LYS A 248 7.65 45.22 3.89
C LYS A 248 6.33 44.72 4.50
N GLU A 249 5.33 45.58 4.67
CA GLU A 249 4.06 45.18 5.30
C GLU A 249 3.27 44.17 4.44
N ILE A 250 3.32 44.34 3.12
CA ILE A 250 2.71 43.40 2.16
C ILE A 250 3.46 42.06 2.24
N LYS A 251 4.79 42.08 2.15
CA LYS A 251 5.63 40.87 2.21
C LYS A 251 5.44 40.09 3.51
N ARG A 252 5.39 40.80 4.64
CA ARG A 252 5.14 40.22 5.98
C ARG A 252 3.78 39.57 6.06
N ARG A 253 2.73 40.23 5.58
CA ARG A 253 1.38 39.66 5.56
C ARG A 253 1.31 38.41 4.68
N THR A 254 1.83 38.47 3.46
CA THR A 254 1.90 37.31 2.56
C THR A 254 2.66 36.13 3.17
N LEU A 255 3.78 36.40 3.86
CA LEU A 255 4.53 35.37 4.58
C LEU A 255 3.69 34.74 5.70
N LEU A 256 3.06 35.55 6.56
CA LEU A 256 2.22 35.05 7.65
C LEU A 256 1.03 34.24 7.11
N ASP A 257 0.47 34.63 5.97
CA ASP A 257 -0.63 33.91 5.33
C ASP A 257 -0.16 32.57 4.76
N SER A 258 1.03 32.51 4.17
CA SER A 258 1.63 31.26 3.67
C SER A 258 1.95 30.25 4.78
N LEU A 259 2.18 30.74 6.00
CA LEU A 259 2.49 29.95 7.19
C LEU A 259 1.25 29.56 7.98
N SER A 260 0.09 30.15 7.69
CA SER A 260 -1.17 29.64 8.19
C SER A 260 -1.25 28.16 7.82
N VAL A 261 -1.38 27.31 8.84
CA VAL A 261 -1.76 25.93 8.60
C VAL A 261 -3.12 26.03 7.97
N LYS A 262 -3.16 25.92 6.63
CA LYS A 262 -4.36 25.45 5.95
C LYS A 262 -4.52 24.08 6.56
N VAL A 263 -5.25 23.99 7.67
CA VAL A 263 -5.94 22.78 8.02
C VAL A 263 -6.65 22.52 6.72
N LYS A 264 -6.14 21.55 5.97
CA LYS A 264 -6.96 20.93 4.97
C LYS A 264 -8.08 20.28 5.79
N GLN A 265 -9.06 21.10 6.19
CA GLN A 265 -10.31 21.05 5.48
C GLN A 265 -9.96 21.11 3.97
N THR A 266 -9.36 20.04 3.44
CA THR A 266 -10.20 19.17 2.67
C THR A 266 -11.56 19.25 3.36
N GLU A 267 -12.39 20.14 2.86
CA GLU A 267 -13.43 19.61 2.00
C GLU A 267 -12.88 18.37 1.23
N LYS A 268 -12.61 17.27 1.95
CA LYS A 268 -13.55 16.20 1.94
C LYS A 268 -14.85 17.00 2.04
N LYS A 269 -15.43 17.31 0.86
CA LYS A 269 -16.65 16.60 0.56
C LYS A 269 -16.48 15.31 1.33
N THR A 270 -17.05 15.26 2.51
CA THR A 270 -17.71 14.07 2.94
C THR A 270 -18.48 13.69 1.67
N LYS A 271 -17.81 12.98 0.74
CA LYS A 271 -18.19 11.63 0.50
C LYS A 271 -18.38 11.14 1.92
N GLN A 272 -19.61 11.32 2.42
CA GLN A 272 -20.25 10.33 3.26
C GLN A 272 -19.56 9.07 2.80
N VAL A 273 -18.60 8.61 3.61
CA VAL A 273 -17.95 7.34 3.31
C VAL A 273 -19.17 6.45 3.18
N ASN A 274 -19.42 5.99 1.95
CA ASN A 274 -20.64 5.30 1.68
C ASN A 274 -20.43 3.97 2.40
N THR A 275 -20.88 3.93 3.65
CA THR A 275 -20.68 2.87 4.62
C THR A 275 -21.23 1.58 4.04
N LYS A 276 -22.37 1.70 3.34
CA LYS A 276 -22.93 0.70 2.46
C LYS A 276 -21.99 0.28 1.32
N GLU A 277 -21.35 1.19 0.60
CA GLU A 277 -20.36 0.82 -0.43
C GLU A 277 -19.14 0.07 0.16
N LEU A 278 -18.73 0.41 1.38
CA LEU A 278 -17.65 -0.27 2.10
C LEU A 278 -18.03 -1.72 2.44
N LEU A 279 -19.27 -1.93 2.91
CA LEU A 279 -19.86 -3.25 3.10
C LEU A 279 -20.02 -4.01 1.79
N MET A 280 -20.55 -3.38 0.73
CA MET A 280 -20.74 -4.03 -0.57
C MET A 280 -19.43 -4.40 -1.26
N ASN A 281 -18.36 -3.64 -1.05
CA ASN A 281 -17.01 -4.03 -1.46
C ASN A 281 -16.49 -5.28 -0.71
N THR A 282 -16.95 -5.48 0.53
CA THR A 282 -16.66 -6.67 1.34
C THR A 282 -17.48 -7.87 0.86
N VAL A 283 -18.77 -7.68 0.53
CA VAL A 283 -19.63 -8.69 -0.11
C VAL A 283 -19.02 -9.18 -1.43
N ARG A 284 -18.54 -8.26 -2.27
CA ARG A 284 -17.88 -8.62 -3.54
C ARG A 284 -16.59 -9.41 -3.36
N ALA A 285 -15.83 -9.11 -2.31
CA ALA A 285 -14.63 -9.90 -1.97
C ALA A 285 -15.00 -11.34 -1.62
N LEU A 286 -16.10 -11.56 -0.88
CA LEU A 286 -16.64 -12.90 -0.65
C LEU A 286 -17.12 -13.55 -1.95
N GLY A 287 -17.73 -12.79 -2.86
CA GLY A 287 -18.19 -13.31 -4.16
C GLY A 287 -17.05 -13.87 -5.01
N SER A 288 -15.84 -13.33 -4.85
CA SER A 288 -14.65 -13.85 -5.53
C SER A 288 -14.28 -15.29 -5.16
N LEU A 289 -14.79 -15.81 -4.02
CA LEU A 289 -14.56 -17.18 -3.56
C LEU A 289 -15.24 -18.26 -4.43
N SER A 290 -16.17 -17.88 -5.32
CA SER A 290 -16.86 -18.83 -6.20
C SER A 290 -15.89 -19.68 -7.00
N ASN A 291 -14.90 -19.03 -7.63
CA ASN A 291 -13.94 -19.69 -8.52
C ASN A 291 -13.08 -20.71 -7.75
N GLN A 292 -12.65 -20.37 -6.53
CA GLN A 292 -11.88 -21.31 -5.70
C GLN A 292 -12.75 -22.51 -5.30
N LEU A 293 -14.02 -22.30 -4.96
CA LEU A 293 -14.92 -23.40 -4.62
C LEU A 293 -15.20 -24.32 -5.81
N GLU A 294 -15.39 -23.77 -7.01
CA GLU A 294 -15.58 -24.54 -8.25
C GLU A 294 -14.36 -25.41 -8.58
N GLU A 295 -13.15 -24.84 -8.46
CA GLU A 295 -11.91 -25.58 -8.71
C GLU A 295 -11.68 -26.69 -7.65
N ILE A 296 -12.00 -26.41 -6.39
CA ILE A 296 -11.99 -27.40 -5.30
C ILE A 296 -12.98 -28.53 -5.59
N LEU A 297 -14.22 -28.20 -5.98
CA LEU A 297 -15.26 -29.18 -6.32
C LEU A 297 -14.83 -30.11 -7.46
N LYS A 298 -14.21 -29.56 -8.51
CA LYS A 298 -13.65 -30.34 -9.62
C LYS A 298 -12.60 -31.33 -9.12
N LYS A 299 -11.62 -30.85 -8.36
CA LYS A 299 -10.54 -31.70 -7.80
C LYS A 299 -11.05 -32.73 -6.80
N MET A 300 -12.06 -32.39 -6.00
CA MET A 300 -12.72 -33.31 -5.06
C MET A 300 -13.40 -34.46 -5.80
N ASN A 301 -14.13 -34.19 -6.87
CA ASN A 301 -14.77 -35.21 -7.69
C ASN A 301 -13.74 -36.11 -8.38
N GLU A 302 -12.66 -35.53 -8.92
CA GLU A 302 -11.55 -36.31 -9.51
C GLU A 302 -10.90 -37.25 -8.49
N ASN A 303 -10.65 -36.78 -7.26
CA ASN A 303 -10.10 -37.61 -6.19
C ASN A 303 -11.08 -38.70 -5.72
N GLN A 304 -12.38 -38.41 -5.65
CA GLN A 304 -13.39 -39.44 -5.37
C GLN A 304 -13.38 -40.52 -6.46
N MET A 305 -13.36 -40.14 -7.74
CA MET A 305 -13.32 -41.11 -8.84
C MET A 305 -12.07 -41.98 -8.78
N LEU A 306 -10.92 -41.41 -8.43
CA LEU A 306 -9.67 -42.16 -8.23
C LEU A 306 -9.83 -43.20 -7.10
N LEU A 307 -10.35 -42.78 -5.94
CA LEU A 307 -10.57 -43.65 -4.79
C LEU A 307 -11.59 -44.77 -5.10
N GLU A 308 -12.69 -44.45 -5.80
CA GLU A 308 -13.68 -45.44 -6.22
C GLU A 308 -13.11 -46.47 -7.21
N ASN A 309 -12.23 -46.04 -8.12
CA ASN A 309 -11.58 -46.94 -9.07
C ASN A 309 -10.56 -47.88 -8.43
N GLU A 310 -9.99 -47.52 -7.28
CA GLU A 310 -9.07 -48.38 -6.51
C GLU A 310 -9.78 -49.35 -5.59
N THR A 311 -11.00 -49.01 -5.15
CA THR A 311 -11.79 -49.76 -4.17
C THR A 311 -12.78 -50.73 -4.83
N LYS A 312 -13.25 -50.44 -6.05
CA LYS A 312 -14.23 -51.27 -6.77
C LYS A 312 -13.55 -52.28 -7.70
N GLY A 313 -13.79 -53.57 -7.45
CA GLY A 313 -13.38 -54.66 -8.34
C GLY A 313 -14.18 -54.69 -9.64
N PHE A 314 -13.80 -55.56 -10.58
CA PHE A 314 -14.50 -55.74 -11.87
C PHE A 314 -16.00 -56.04 -11.69
N TRP A 315 -16.35 -56.77 -10.62
CA TRP A 315 -17.72 -57.10 -10.23
C TRP A 315 -18.54 -55.91 -9.68
N ASP A 316 -17.91 -54.94 -9.02
CA ASP A 316 -18.59 -53.72 -8.54
C ASP A 316 -18.92 -52.76 -9.68
N LYS A 317 -18.11 -52.77 -10.75
CA LYS A 317 -18.43 -52.04 -11.99
C LYS A 317 -19.63 -52.65 -12.70
N LEU A 318 -19.72 -53.98 -12.75
CA LEU A 318 -20.88 -54.70 -13.30
C LEU A 318 -22.16 -54.46 -12.46
N SER A 319 -22.06 -54.53 -11.13
CA SER A 319 -23.19 -54.27 -10.22
C SER A 319 -23.66 -52.81 -10.30
N SER A 320 -22.76 -51.85 -10.53
CA SER A 320 -23.11 -50.44 -10.71
C SER A 320 -23.89 -50.17 -12.01
N LEU A 321 -23.66 -50.98 -13.04
CA LEU A 321 -24.41 -50.93 -14.30
C LEU A 321 -25.81 -51.53 -14.13
N TRP A 322 -25.92 -52.64 -13.39
CA TRP A 322 -27.23 -53.20 -12.99
C TRP A 322 -28.04 -52.24 -12.11
N ARG A 323 -27.42 -51.58 -11.13
CA ARG A 323 -28.11 -50.56 -10.29
C ARG A 323 -28.62 -49.36 -11.10
N LYS A 324 -27.89 -48.94 -12.15
CA LYS A 324 -28.34 -47.91 -13.10
C LYS A 324 -29.52 -48.39 -13.96
N ALA A 325 -29.55 -49.66 -14.35
CA ALA A 325 -30.64 -50.25 -15.12
C ALA A 325 -31.94 -50.45 -14.29
N PHE A 326 -31.84 -50.54 -12.97
CA PHE A 326 -32.96 -50.79 -12.05
C PHE A 326 -33.33 -49.60 -11.13
N HIS A 327 -32.86 -48.38 -11.42
CA HIS A 327 -33.17 -47.14 -10.65
C HIS A 327 -32.95 -47.24 -9.12
N ILE A 328 -31.91 -47.95 -8.68
CA ILE A 328 -31.58 -48.09 -7.26
C ILE A 328 -30.71 -46.90 -6.83
N GLU A 329 -31.10 -46.20 -5.75
CA GLU A 329 -30.37 -45.03 -5.22
C GLU A 329 -28.90 -45.37 -4.89
N LYS A 330 -27.98 -44.48 -5.30
CA LYS A 330 -26.55 -44.65 -5.03
C LYS A 330 -26.30 -44.69 -3.52
N PRO A 331 -25.45 -45.61 -3.02
CA PRO A 331 -25.13 -45.67 -1.58
C PRO A 331 -24.50 -44.35 -1.12
N LYS A 332 -24.87 -43.91 0.09
CA LYS A 332 -24.31 -42.73 0.74
C LYS A 332 -22.80 -42.94 0.94
N VAL A 333 -21.97 -42.10 0.33
CA VAL A 333 -20.52 -42.15 0.51
C VAL A 333 -20.17 -41.34 1.76
N GLU A 334 -19.80 -42.04 2.84
CA GLU A 334 -19.43 -41.44 4.11
C GLU A 334 -17.93 -41.56 4.35
N TYR A 335 -17.27 -40.44 4.66
CA TYR A 335 -15.86 -40.38 4.99
C TYR A 335 -15.68 -40.02 6.46
N ARG A 336 -14.83 -40.80 7.15
CA ARG A 336 -14.38 -40.49 8.51
C ARG A 336 -13.11 -39.64 8.41
N ILE A 337 -13.28 -38.32 8.50
CA ILE A 337 -12.15 -37.39 8.48
C ILE A 337 -11.62 -37.15 9.90
N SER A 338 -10.36 -36.73 10.01
CA SER A 338 -9.75 -36.30 11.26
C SER A 338 -9.53 -34.79 11.20
N ILE A 339 -10.11 -34.06 12.15
CA ILE A 339 -9.93 -32.62 12.30
C ILE A 339 -9.05 -32.41 13.52
N GLU A 340 -7.94 -31.71 13.33
CA GLU A 340 -7.06 -31.30 14.42
C GLU A 340 -7.54 -29.96 14.98
N ASP A 341 -7.70 -29.91 16.30
CA ASP A 341 -8.02 -28.67 17.00
C ASP A 341 -6.77 -27.76 17.04
N PRO A 342 -6.84 -26.52 16.53
CA PRO A 342 -5.67 -25.66 16.38
C PRO A 342 -5.07 -25.17 17.70
N LEU A 343 -5.80 -25.27 18.83
CA LEU A 343 -5.31 -24.85 20.15
C LEU A 343 -4.78 -26.03 20.98
N THR A 344 -5.42 -27.20 20.84
CA THR A 344 -5.11 -28.37 21.69
C THR A 344 -4.37 -29.48 20.96
N HIS A 345 -4.22 -29.39 19.63
CA HIS A 345 -3.68 -30.43 18.75
C HIS A 345 -4.39 -31.80 18.86
N LEU A 346 -5.56 -31.84 19.49
CA LEU A 346 -6.35 -33.06 19.64
C LEU A 346 -7.08 -33.36 18.33
N LYS A 347 -6.93 -34.60 17.85
CA LYS A 347 -7.60 -35.09 16.64
C LYS A 347 -8.99 -35.59 16.96
N LYS A 348 -10.01 -34.88 16.49
CA LYS A 348 -11.43 -35.31 16.56
C LYS A 348 -11.83 -35.95 15.24
N HIS A 349 -12.47 -37.11 15.31
CA HIS A 349 -13.02 -37.76 14.12
C HIS A 349 -14.42 -37.24 13.82
N LYS A 350 -14.68 -36.90 12.55
CA LYS A 350 -15.99 -36.45 12.08
C LYS A 350 -16.41 -37.30 10.87
N LEU A 351 -17.63 -37.83 10.90
CA LEU A 351 -18.25 -38.47 9.75
C LEU A 351 -18.86 -37.41 8.84
N ILE A 352 -18.51 -37.44 7.56
CA ILE A 352 -19.02 -36.53 6.54
C ILE A 352 -19.66 -37.33 5.42
N ASN A 353 -20.90 -37.01 5.10
CA ASN A 353 -21.53 -37.45 3.86
C ASN A 353 -20.96 -36.62 2.70
N PHE A 354 -20.16 -37.26 1.86
CA PHE A 354 -19.47 -36.59 0.76
C PHE A 354 -20.44 -36.03 -0.28
N SER A 355 -21.49 -36.78 -0.64
CA SER A 355 -22.50 -36.31 -1.59
C SER A 355 -23.24 -35.07 -1.08
N SER A 356 -23.62 -35.03 0.19
CA SER A 356 -24.24 -33.86 0.80
C SER A 356 -23.29 -32.67 0.85
N LEU A 357 -22.00 -32.91 1.12
CA LEU A 357 -20.99 -31.85 1.13
C LEU A 357 -20.80 -31.24 -0.27
N VAL A 358 -20.67 -32.07 -1.31
CA VAL A 358 -20.54 -31.59 -2.69
C VAL A 358 -21.74 -30.73 -3.08
N ILE A 359 -22.97 -31.18 -2.79
CA ILE A 359 -24.19 -30.41 -3.06
C ILE A 359 -24.17 -29.06 -2.31
N ALA A 360 -23.77 -29.06 -1.03
CA ALA A 360 -23.68 -27.85 -0.22
C ALA A 360 -22.64 -26.86 -0.76
N LEU A 361 -21.45 -27.35 -1.16
CA LEU A 361 -20.39 -26.54 -1.74
C LEU A 361 -20.80 -25.98 -3.11
N THR A 362 -21.45 -26.77 -3.96
CA THR A 362 -21.98 -26.30 -5.26
C THR A 362 -23.01 -25.20 -5.08
N LYS A 363 -23.97 -25.39 -4.15
CA LYS A 363 -24.98 -24.36 -3.83
C LYS A 363 -24.31 -23.07 -3.33
N ARG A 364 -23.24 -23.19 -2.54
CA ARG A 364 -22.50 -22.03 -2.02
C ARG A 364 -21.67 -21.34 -3.09
N ALA A 365 -21.00 -22.06 -3.97
CA ALA A 365 -20.31 -21.50 -5.14
C ALA A 365 -21.29 -20.68 -5.99
N ASN A 366 -22.44 -21.25 -6.35
CA ASN A 366 -23.50 -20.54 -7.08
C ASN A 366 -23.99 -19.30 -6.33
N THR A 367 -24.13 -19.39 -5.01
CA THR A 367 -24.50 -18.25 -4.17
C THR A 367 -23.44 -17.14 -4.26
N TYR A 368 -22.15 -17.46 -4.19
CA TYR A 368 -21.06 -16.48 -4.27
C TYR A 368 -20.91 -15.87 -5.66
N SER A 369 -21.08 -16.69 -6.71
CA SER A 369 -21.18 -16.21 -8.08
C SER A 369 -22.30 -15.18 -8.23
N SER A 370 -23.46 -15.41 -7.59
CA SER A 370 -24.63 -14.53 -7.68
C SER A 370 -24.42 -13.11 -7.15
N PHE A 371 -23.34 -12.83 -6.41
CA PHE A 371 -22.99 -11.48 -5.95
C PHE A 371 -21.52 -11.10 -6.23
N SER A 372 -20.87 -11.78 -7.16
CA SER A 372 -19.48 -11.51 -7.56
C SER A 372 -19.33 -10.22 -8.39
N VAL A 373 -20.40 -9.75 -9.05
CA VAL A 373 -20.42 -8.58 -9.93
C VAL A 373 -21.59 -7.67 -9.55
N ARG A 374 -21.45 -6.35 -9.73
CA ARG A 374 -22.47 -5.35 -9.31
C ARG A 374 -23.84 -5.51 -9.99
N ASN A 375 -23.87 -6.04 -11.21
CA ASN A 375 -25.07 -6.09 -12.03
C ASN A 375 -25.89 -7.38 -11.83
N THR A 376 -25.49 -8.27 -10.91
CA THR A 376 -26.21 -9.51 -10.68
C THR A 376 -27.41 -9.29 -9.76
N PRO A 377 -28.53 -10.02 -9.96
CA PRO A 377 -29.70 -9.92 -9.08
C PRO A 377 -29.37 -10.20 -7.61
N GLY A 378 -28.43 -11.12 -7.34
CA GLY A 378 -27.97 -11.42 -5.98
C GLY A 378 -27.21 -10.26 -5.33
N PHE A 379 -26.40 -9.52 -6.10
CA PHE A 379 -25.72 -8.33 -5.59
C PHE A 379 -26.72 -7.21 -5.27
N MET A 380 -27.64 -6.92 -6.19
CA MET A 380 -28.68 -5.90 -6.01
C MET A 380 -29.59 -6.21 -4.81
N LYS A 381 -29.92 -7.49 -4.59
CA LYS A 381 -30.72 -7.94 -3.44
C LYS A 381 -30.00 -7.72 -2.11
N ILE A 382 -28.69 -7.94 -2.05
CA ILE A 382 -27.91 -7.64 -0.84
C ILE A 382 -27.79 -6.12 -0.67
N GLU A 383 -27.56 -5.39 -1.76
CA GLU A 383 -27.51 -3.93 -1.76
C GLU A 383 -28.84 -3.29 -1.34
N SER A 384 -29.99 -3.92 -1.53
CA SER A 384 -31.27 -3.37 -1.04
C SER A 384 -31.48 -3.51 0.47
N GLN A 385 -30.64 -4.27 1.18
CA GLN A 385 -30.78 -4.50 2.63
C GLN A 385 -30.24 -3.33 3.46
N SER A 386 -30.54 -3.35 4.76
CA SER A 386 -29.96 -2.43 5.74
C SER A 386 -28.46 -2.72 5.94
N GLU A 387 -27.68 -1.74 6.37
CA GLU A 387 -26.24 -1.94 6.63
C GLU A 387 -25.98 -2.98 7.73
N GLU A 388 -26.87 -3.06 8.73
CA GLU A 388 -26.82 -4.07 9.80
C GLU A 388 -27.04 -5.48 9.24
N ASP A 389 -28.02 -5.66 8.37
CA ASP A 389 -28.29 -6.95 7.72
C ASP A 389 -27.12 -7.39 6.83
N ILE A 390 -26.51 -6.45 6.09
CA ILE A 390 -25.33 -6.74 5.27
C ILE A 390 -24.13 -7.13 6.15
N LEU A 391 -23.93 -6.45 7.28
CA LEU A 391 -22.88 -6.80 8.24
C LEU A 391 -23.11 -8.20 8.84
N ASN A 392 -24.35 -8.53 9.20
CA ASN A 392 -24.75 -9.84 9.71
C ASN A 392 -24.54 -10.92 8.65
N PHE A 393 -24.90 -10.64 7.40
CA PHE A 393 -24.63 -11.51 6.26
C PHE A 393 -23.12 -11.77 6.10
N ILE A 394 -22.28 -10.72 6.07
CA ILE A 394 -20.81 -10.86 5.97
C ILE A 394 -20.27 -11.71 7.12
N THR A 395 -20.73 -11.44 8.35
CA THR A 395 -20.28 -12.17 9.54
C THR A 395 -20.61 -13.66 9.45
N LYS A 396 -21.84 -13.98 9.04
CA LYS A 396 -22.28 -15.36 8.80
C LYS A 396 -21.44 -16.03 7.72
N GLN A 397 -21.17 -15.36 6.60
CA GLN A 397 -20.36 -15.91 5.52
C GLN A 397 -18.91 -16.17 5.95
N ILE A 398 -18.31 -15.28 6.76
CA ILE A 398 -16.96 -15.50 7.31
C ILE A 398 -16.91 -16.76 8.17
N ALA A 399 -17.89 -16.95 9.06
CA ALA A 399 -17.96 -18.13 9.92
C ALA A 399 -18.12 -19.42 9.10
N GLU A 400 -19.11 -19.44 8.21
CA GLU A 400 -19.40 -20.59 7.36
C GLU A 400 -18.23 -20.97 6.44
N CYS A 401 -17.51 -20.00 5.87
CA CYS A 401 -16.31 -20.25 5.08
C CYS A 401 -15.16 -20.81 5.93
N THR A 402 -15.01 -20.34 7.16
CA THR A 402 -13.97 -20.84 8.07
C THR A 402 -14.19 -22.32 8.36
N ASP A 403 -15.44 -22.72 8.62
CA ASP A 403 -15.80 -24.13 8.84
C ASP A 403 -15.56 -25.01 7.61
N ILE A 404 -15.87 -24.48 6.41
CA ILE A 404 -15.60 -25.19 5.15
C ILE A 404 -14.10 -25.44 4.98
N ILE A 405 -13.27 -24.43 5.24
CA ILE A 405 -11.82 -24.56 5.09
C ILE A 405 -11.30 -25.70 5.97
N VAL A 406 -11.73 -25.77 7.23
CA VAL A 406 -11.34 -26.84 8.16
C VAL A 406 -11.72 -28.23 7.59
N ILE A 407 -12.92 -28.36 7.04
CA ILE A 407 -13.38 -29.62 6.42
C ILE A 407 -12.53 -29.97 5.18
N LEU A 408 -12.22 -28.99 4.33
CA LEU A 408 -11.44 -29.21 3.11
C LEU A 408 -9.98 -29.57 3.39
N GLU A 409 -9.39 -29.02 4.45
CA GLU A 409 -8.06 -29.40 4.93
C GLU A 409 -8.07 -30.85 5.42
N ALA A 410 -9.02 -31.21 6.28
CA ALA A 410 -9.17 -32.57 6.76
C ALA A 410 -9.45 -33.60 5.64
N LEU A 411 -10.20 -33.20 4.61
CA LEU A 411 -10.42 -34.04 3.42
C LEU A 411 -9.14 -34.23 2.59
N THR A 412 -8.29 -33.21 2.52
CA THR A 412 -7.00 -33.30 1.83
C THR A 412 -6.16 -34.42 2.46
N ASP A 413 -6.10 -34.45 3.79
CA ASP A 413 -5.34 -35.46 4.53
C ASP A 413 -5.99 -36.84 4.45
N PHE A 414 -7.33 -36.90 4.50
CA PHE A 414 -8.07 -38.13 4.28
C PHE A 414 -7.73 -38.78 2.94
N PHE A 415 -7.75 -38.03 1.83
CA PHE A 415 -7.45 -38.60 0.51
C PHE A 415 -6.01 -39.08 0.39
N LYS A 416 -5.03 -38.36 0.97
CA LYS A 416 -3.61 -38.77 0.98
C LYS A 416 -3.38 -40.12 1.66
N VAL A 417 -4.12 -40.39 2.74
CA VAL A 417 -4.00 -41.65 3.50
C VAL A 417 -4.84 -42.78 2.90
N SER A 418 -5.96 -42.43 2.23
CA SER A 418 -6.93 -43.42 1.73
C SER A 418 -6.56 -44.07 0.38
N VAL A 419 -5.71 -43.44 -0.43
CA VAL A 419 -5.24 -44.04 -1.71
C VAL A 419 -3.92 -44.80 -1.53
N ARG A 420 -3.66 -45.75 -2.43
CA ARG A 420 -2.43 -46.54 -2.41
C ARG A 420 -1.18 -45.65 -2.64
N PRO A 421 -0.01 -45.98 -2.06
CA PRO A 421 1.20 -45.17 -2.24
C PRO A 421 1.56 -44.87 -3.71
N LEU A 422 1.38 -45.87 -4.59
CA LEU A 422 1.69 -45.78 -6.04
C LEU A 422 0.78 -44.82 -6.82
N THR A 423 -0.38 -44.46 -6.28
CA THR A 423 -1.37 -43.60 -6.95
C THR A 423 -1.51 -42.23 -6.31
N ARG A 424 -0.79 -41.97 -5.21
CA ARG A 424 -0.76 -40.66 -4.52
C ARG A 424 -0.38 -39.51 -5.43
N GLU A 425 0.52 -39.72 -6.40
CA GLU A 425 0.94 -38.70 -7.36
C GLU A 425 -0.20 -38.24 -8.29
N LYS A 426 -1.25 -39.06 -8.44
CA LYS A 426 -2.43 -38.72 -9.26
C LYS A 426 -3.48 -37.91 -8.49
N LEU A 427 -3.35 -37.77 -7.17
CA LEU A 427 -4.27 -36.96 -6.37
C LEU A 427 -4.15 -35.49 -6.76
N LYS A 428 -5.30 -34.85 -6.98
CA LYS A 428 -5.38 -33.41 -7.14
C LYS A 428 -5.32 -32.73 -5.79
N ASN A 429 -4.34 -31.85 -5.62
CA ASN A 429 -4.18 -31.03 -4.44
C ASN A 429 -4.94 -29.70 -4.61
N TRP A 430 -5.67 -29.29 -3.57
CA TRP A 430 -6.39 -28.01 -3.53
C TRP A 430 -5.94 -27.06 -2.41
N SER A 431 -4.75 -27.29 -1.85
CA SER A 431 -4.15 -26.42 -0.82
C SER A 431 -3.90 -24.98 -1.31
N ILE A 432 -3.65 -24.78 -2.60
CA ILE A 432 -3.48 -23.45 -3.20
C ILE A 432 -4.80 -22.68 -3.12
N GLU A 433 -5.91 -23.32 -3.48
CA GLU A 433 -7.25 -22.73 -3.40
C GLU A 433 -7.64 -22.45 -1.95
N ILE A 434 -7.38 -23.38 -1.02
CA ILE A 434 -7.58 -23.15 0.42
C ILE A 434 -6.78 -21.93 0.90
N THR A 435 -5.52 -21.81 0.50
CA THR A 435 -4.67 -20.66 0.86
C THR A 435 -5.25 -19.36 0.30
N SER A 436 -5.73 -19.38 -0.95
CA SER A 436 -6.43 -18.24 -1.55
C SER A 436 -7.70 -17.88 -0.77
N MET A 437 -8.51 -18.87 -0.36
CA MET A 437 -9.70 -18.64 0.45
C MET A 437 -9.35 -18.01 1.81
N LYS A 438 -8.32 -18.53 2.51
CA LYS A 438 -7.82 -17.97 3.77
C LYS A 438 -7.40 -16.50 3.60
N ASN A 439 -6.63 -16.19 2.56
CA ASN A 439 -6.20 -14.82 2.27
C ASN A 439 -7.37 -13.87 2.00
N THR A 440 -8.39 -14.32 1.25
CA THR A 440 -9.61 -13.54 1.03
C THR A 440 -10.35 -13.32 2.34
N LEU A 441 -10.50 -14.34 3.21
CA LEU A 441 -11.15 -14.18 4.51
C LEU A 441 -10.41 -13.20 5.43
N VAL A 442 -9.08 -13.20 5.46
CA VAL A 442 -8.29 -12.22 6.23
C VAL A 442 -8.62 -10.80 5.75
N LYS A 443 -8.62 -10.57 4.44
CA LYS A 443 -8.98 -9.27 3.86
C LYS A 443 -10.44 -8.88 4.16
N THR A 444 -11.36 -9.82 4.09
CA THR A 444 -12.78 -9.59 4.41
C THR A 444 -12.94 -9.24 5.90
N LYS A 445 -12.25 -9.92 6.81
CA LYS A 445 -12.24 -9.61 8.24
C LYS A 445 -11.67 -8.22 8.52
N GLN A 446 -10.57 -7.86 7.85
CA GLN A 446 -9.99 -6.52 7.95
C GLN A 446 -10.98 -5.43 7.50
N ARG A 447 -11.62 -5.59 6.34
CA ARG A 447 -12.61 -4.63 5.84
C ARG A 447 -13.85 -4.53 6.73
N LYS A 448 -14.29 -5.66 7.30
CA LYS A 448 -15.34 -5.67 8.32
C LYS A 448 -14.93 -4.84 9.54
N ALA A 449 -13.70 -5.01 10.04
CA ALA A 449 -13.19 -4.25 11.17
C ALA A 449 -13.09 -2.75 10.86
N GLU A 450 -12.61 -2.39 9.66
CA GLU A 450 -12.58 -0.99 9.18
C GLU A 450 -13.98 -0.35 9.19
N TYR A 451 -15.01 -1.06 8.73
CA TYR A 451 -16.40 -0.61 8.83
C TYR A 451 -16.83 -0.41 10.29
N THR A 452 -16.60 -1.40 11.15
CA THR A 452 -17.02 -1.35 12.55
C THR A 452 -16.35 -0.18 13.29
N SER A 453 -15.05 0.00 13.11
CA SER A 453 -14.32 1.12 13.71
C SER A 453 -14.83 2.48 13.22
N TYR A 454 -15.18 2.60 11.94
CA TYR A 454 -15.76 3.84 11.40
C TYR A 454 -17.13 4.17 12.01
N ILE A 455 -18.00 3.16 12.19
CA ILE A 455 -19.31 3.34 12.83
C ILE A 455 -19.15 3.69 14.33
N GLU A 456 -18.20 3.07 15.02
CA GLU A 456 -17.88 3.37 16.42
C GLU A 456 -17.34 4.80 16.58
N GLU A 457 -16.44 5.23 15.69
CA GLU A 457 -15.92 6.60 15.65
C GLU A 457 -17.05 7.61 15.39
N GLN A 458 -17.95 7.35 14.43
CA GLN A 458 -19.12 8.20 14.21
C GLN A 458 -20.05 8.27 15.44
N ALA A 459 -20.30 7.13 16.09
CA ALA A 459 -21.11 7.09 17.29
C ALA A 459 -20.46 7.84 18.46
N GLN A 460 -19.14 7.77 18.60
CA GLN A 460 -18.37 8.50 19.61
C GLN A 460 -18.38 10.00 19.33
N MET A 461 -18.20 10.43 18.08
CA MET A 461 -18.26 11.84 17.69
C MET A 461 -19.66 12.44 17.95
N LYS A 462 -20.73 11.69 17.66
CA LYS A 462 -22.11 12.07 18.01
C LYS A 462 -22.31 12.20 19.53
N ARG A 463 -21.76 11.28 20.33
CA ARG A 463 -21.82 11.34 21.81
C ARG A 463 -21.06 12.53 22.40
N LEU A 464 -20.00 12.98 21.72
CA LEU A 464 -19.18 14.12 22.14
C LEU A 464 -19.77 15.47 21.72
N GLY A 465 -20.97 15.50 21.10
CA GLY A 465 -21.63 16.74 20.69
C GLY A 465 -20.95 17.46 19.53
N ILE A 466 -20.01 16.81 18.85
CA ILE A 466 -19.37 17.32 17.63
C ILE A 466 -20.28 16.91 16.47
N ILE A 467 -21.35 17.68 16.26
CA ILE A 467 -22.17 17.60 15.05
C ILE A 467 -22.05 18.95 14.38
N ASP A 468 -21.29 18.98 13.29
CA ASP A 468 -21.42 20.01 12.26
C ASP A 468 -22.80 19.82 11.60
N GLU A 469 -23.56 20.91 11.48
CA GLU A 469 -24.67 21.02 10.50
C GLU A 469 -24.20 20.75 9.07
#